data_AF-A0A0T7FEF8-F1
#
_entry.id   AF-A0A0T7FEF8-F1
#
_cell.length_a   1.000
_cell.length_b   1.000
_cell.length_c   1.000
_cell.angle_alpha   90.00
_cell.angle_beta   90.00
_cell.angle_gamma   90.00
#
_symmetry.space_group_name_H-M   'P 1'
#
loop_
_entity.id
_entity.type
_entity.pdbx_description
1 polymer ?
#
loop_
_entity_poly.entity_id
_entity_poly.type
_entity_poly.pdbx_seq_one_letter_code
_entity_poly.pdbx_strand_id
1 'polypeptide(L)' 'MIKTGKPAEWSIPLARIHSIGSKKGIASETIEIHHTDGKTKIMSVRAEEFIELLRASVSTGRRVANQDAFCP' A
#
# COMPACT_ATOMS: atom_id res chain seq x y z
N MET A 1 -6.48 -27.28 -19.54
CA MET A 1 -7.23 -27.13 -18.27
C MET A 1 -7.01 -25.71 -17.76
N ILE A 2 -7.94 -24.80 -18.04
CA ILE A 2 -7.87 -23.40 -17.61
C ILE A 2 -8.15 -23.40 -16.10
N LYS A 3 -7.17 -23.05 -15.27
CA LYS A 3 -7.36 -22.95 -13.82
C LYS A 3 -8.31 -21.79 -13.55
N THR A 4 -9.59 -22.06 -13.37
CA THR A 4 -10.60 -21.14 -12.84
C THR A 4 -10.45 -20.94 -11.34
N GLY A 5 -9.22 -20.72 -10.87
CA GLY A 5 -9.00 -20.29 -9.49
C GLY A 5 -9.43 -18.84 -9.41
N LYS A 6 -10.26 -18.48 -8.41
CA LYS A 6 -10.46 -17.07 -8.05
C LYS A 6 -9.07 -16.40 -7.98
N PRO A 7 -8.89 -15.19 -8.53
CA PRO A 7 -7.65 -14.46 -8.33
C PRO A 7 -7.31 -14.49 -6.85
N ALA A 8 -6.05 -14.76 -6.51
CA ALA A 8 -5.62 -14.75 -5.12
C ALA A 8 -5.94 -13.36 -4.55
N GLU A 9 -6.98 -13.28 -3.72
CA GLU A 9 -7.34 -12.07 -3.02
C GLU A 9 -6.40 -11.94 -1.83
N TRP A 10 -5.79 -10.78 -1.70
CA TRP A 10 -4.87 -10.49 -0.62
C TRP A 10 -5.07 -9.05 -0.17
N SER A 11 -4.76 -8.80 1.10
CA SER A 11 -4.86 -7.49 1.71
C SER A 11 -3.63 -7.23 2.58
N ILE A 12 -3.25 -5.95 2.69
CA ILE A 12 -2.21 -5.49 3.61
C ILE A 12 -2.86 -4.49 4.57
N PRO A 13 -2.87 -4.77 5.89
CA PRO A 13 -3.33 -3.79 6.87
C PRO A 13 -2.50 -2.50 6.80
N LEU A 14 -3.15 -1.34 6.78
CA LEU A 14 -2.46 -0.03 6.70
C LEU A 14 -1.41 0.17 7.80
N ALA A 15 -1.68 -0.32 9.01
CA ALA A 15 -0.76 -0.26 10.14
C ALA A 15 0.57 -1.00 9.90
N ARG A 16 0.58 -2.01 9.02
CA ARG A 16 1.80 -2.74 8.63
C ARG A 16 2.59 -2.04 7.55
N ILE A 17 2.05 -1.01 6.89
CA ILE A 17 2.75 -0.29 5.82
C ILE A 17 3.68 0.75 6.44
N HIS A 18 4.96 0.71 6.05
CA HIS A 18 5.99 1.55 6.62
C HIS A 18 6.39 2.71 5.71
N SER A 19 6.36 2.48 4.39
CA SER A 19 6.63 3.48 3.37
C SER A 19 5.98 3.09 2.04
N ILE A 20 5.72 4.12 1.21
CA ILE A 20 5.14 3.98 -0.12
C ILE A 20 6.02 4.72 -1.13
N GLY A 21 6.73 3.95 -1.94
CA GLY A 21 7.50 4.44 -3.08
C GLY A 21 6.67 4.44 -4.36
N SER A 22 7.06 5.29 -5.32
CA SER A 22 6.53 5.20 -6.68
C SER A 22 7.62 5.49 -7.69
N LYS A 23 7.59 4.79 -8.82
CA LYS A 23 8.49 4.99 -9.96
C LYS A 23 7.66 5.13 -11.22
N LYS A 24 7.75 6.29 -11.87
CA LYS A 24 7.12 6.51 -13.18
C LYS A 24 7.99 5.92 -14.28
N GLY A 25 7.39 5.13 -15.16
CA GLY A 25 7.94 4.69 -16.42
C GLY A 25 7.21 5.36 -17.59
N ILE A 26 7.54 4.95 -18.82
CA ILE A 26 7.02 5.58 -20.05
C ILE A 26 5.53 5.27 -20.25
N ALA A 27 5.10 4.04 -19.93
CA ALA A 27 3.72 3.57 -20.16
C ALA A 27 3.01 3.11 -18.88
N SER A 28 3.73 3.05 -17.76
CA SER A 28 3.21 2.55 -16.49
C SER A 28 4.01 3.12 -15.34
N GLU A 29 3.45 2.98 -14.17
CA GLU A 29 4.05 3.37 -12.91
C GLU A 29 4.03 2.19 -11.95
N THR A 30 5.14 2.02 -11.25
CA THR A 30 5.28 1.00 -10.22
C THR A 30 5.06 1.65 -8.86
N ILE A 31 4.08 1.16 -8.11
CA ILE A 31 3.87 1.49 -6.71
C ILE A 31 4.61 0.44 -5.89
N GLU A 32 5.50 0.87 -5.00
CA GLU A 32 6.22 -0.01 -4.08
C GLU A 32 5.68 0.19 -2.66
N ILE A 33 5.01 -0.83 -2.13
CA ILE A 33 4.46 -0.86 -0.77
C ILE A 33 5.41 -1.66 0.10
N HIS A 34 6.07 -0.98 1.04
CA HIS A 34 6.93 -1.63 2.03
C HIS A 34 6.11 -1.89 3.28
N HIS A 35 6.04 -3.15 3.70
CA HIS A 35 5.29 -3.59 4.86
C HIS A 35 6.13 -4.54 5.73
N THR A 36 5.64 -4.91 6.91
CA THR A 36 6.37 -5.75 7.87
C THR A 36 6.81 -7.09 7.27
N ASP A 37 5.99 -7.66 6.39
CA ASP A 37 6.25 -8.96 5.75
C ASP A 37 7.14 -8.85 4.49
N GLY A 38 7.60 -7.64 4.13
CA GLY A 38 8.49 -7.40 3.00
C GLY A 38 8.05 -6.26 2.08
N LYS A 39 8.12 -6.49 0.77
CA LYS A 39 7.76 -5.48 -0.23
C LYS A 39 6.85 -6.06 -1.30
N THR A 40 5.75 -5.36 -1.56
CA THR A 40 4.85 -5.65 -2.65
C THR A 40 4.96 -4.56 -3.72
N LYS A 41 4.97 -4.97 -5.00
CA LYS A 41 5.00 -4.07 -6.15
C LYS A 41 3.71 -4.19 -6.94
N ILE A 42 3.09 -3.07 -7.24
CA ILE A 42 1.88 -3.00 -8.06
C ILE A 42 2.21 -2.18 -9.31
N MET A 43 1.88 -2.74 -10.47
CA MET A 43 1.94 -2.01 -11.74
C MET A 43 0.61 -1.31 -11.96
N SER A 44 0.64 -0.02 -12.28
CA SER A 44 -0.55 0.78 -12.54
C SER A 44 -0.30 1.80 -13.66
N VAL A 45 -1.35 2.50 -14.06
CA VAL A 45 -1.35 3.61 -15.01
C VAL A 45 -2.19 4.73 -14.41
N ARG A 46 -1.65 5.95 -14.32
CA ARG A 46 -2.32 7.14 -13.75
C ARG A 46 -2.72 6.96 -12.29
N ALA A 47 -1.75 6.56 -11.45
CA ALA A 47 -2.00 6.22 -10.06
C ALA A 47 -1.64 7.35 -9.09
N GLU A 48 -1.36 8.57 -9.58
CA GLU A 48 -0.88 9.67 -8.74
C GLU A 48 -1.82 9.98 -7.57
N GLU A 49 -3.11 10.19 -7.84
CA GLU A 49 -4.11 10.46 -6.80
C GLU A 49 -4.23 9.31 -5.80
N PHE A 50 -4.20 8.07 -6.30
CA PHE A 50 -4.22 6.89 -5.44
C PHE A 50 -2.99 6.82 -4.53
N ILE A 51 -1.79 7.12 -5.04
CA ILE A 51 -0.55 7.14 -4.26
C ILE A 51 -0.62 8.22 -3.17
N GLU A 52 -1.15 9.41 -3.49
CA GLU A 52 -1.32 10.50 -2.53
C GLU A 52 -2.30 10.13 -1.42
N LEU A 53 -3.46 9.59 -1.78
CA LEU A 53 -4.46 9.11 -0.81
C LEU A 53 -3.90 8.00 0.06
N LEU A 54 -3.21 7.01 -0.52
CA LEU A 54 -2.62 5.90 0.23
C LEU A 54 -1.57 6.41 1.24
N ARG A 55 -0.72 7.37 0.85
CA ARG A 55 0.25 8.01 1.74
C ARG A 55 -0.43 8.74 2.90
N ALA A 56 -1.49 9.50 2.61
CA ALA A 56 -2.28 10.19 3.63
C ALA A 56 -2.92 9.18 4.60
N SER A 57 -3.53 8.10 4.11
CA SER A 57 -4.16 7.07 4.94
C SER A 57 -3.15 6.36 5.85
N VAL A 58 -1.95 6.03 5.36
CA VAL A 58 -0.90 5.41 6.19
C VAL A 58 -0.39 6.38 7.26
N SER A 59 -0.25 7.67 6.94
CA SER A 59 0.16 8.70 7.90
C SER A 59 -0.89 8.89 9.01
N THR A 60 -2.17 8.98 8.64
CA THR A 60 -3.28 9.11 9.61
C THR A 60 -3.39 7.87 10.50
N GLY A 61 -3.29 6.67 9.93
CA GLY A 61 -3.34 5.42 10.70
C GLY A 61 -2.24 5.33 11.76
N ARG A 62 -1.03 5.81 11.44
CA ARG A 62 0.08 5.91 12.41
C ARG A 62 -0.21 6.90 13.54
N ARG A 63 -0.83 8.04 13.22
CA ARG A 63 -1.16 9.06 14.22
C ARG A 63 -2.20 8.57 15.22
N VAL A 64 -3.22 7.85 14.75
CA VAL A 64 -4.27 7.27 15.61
C VAL A 64 -3.68 6.17 16.49
N ALA A 65 -2.93 5.22 15.93
CA ALA A 65 -2.28 4.16 16.72
C ALA A 65 -1.35 4.72 17.82
N ASN A 66 -0.68 5.84 17.54
CA ASN A 66 0.17 6.50 18.52
C ASN A 66 -0.62 7.34 19.56
N GLN A 67 -1.88 7.69 19.31
CA GLN A 67 -2.74 8.31 20.34
C GLN A 67 -3.31 7.24 21.28
N ASP A 68 -3.73 6.10 20.75
CA ASP A 68 -4.26 4.98 21.55
C ASP A 68 -3.19 4.37 22.47
N ALA A 69 -1.93 4.33 22.03
CA ALA A 69 -0.81 3.84 22.84
C ALA A 69 -0.44 4.78 24.02
N PHE A 70 -0.99 5.99 24.06
CA PHE A 70 -0.73 6.99 25.11
C PHE A 70 -1.92 7.18 26.06
N CYS A 71 -2.97 6.36 25.97
CA CYS A 71 -4.02 6.31 26.99
C CYS A 71 -3.57 5.39 28.14
N PRO A 72 -3.33 5.92 29.36
CA PRO A 72 -2.91 5.15 30.54
C PRO A 72 -4.03 4.26 31.09
#